data_AF-A0A660W4R0-F1
#
_entry.id   AF-A0A660W4R0-F1
#
_cell.length_a   1.000
_cell.length_b   1.000
_cell.length_c   1.000
_cell.angle_alpha   90.00
_cell.angle_beta   90.00
_cell.angle_gamma   90.00
#
_symmetry.space_group_name_H-M   'P 1'
#
loop_
_entity.id
_entity.type
_entity.pdbx_description
1 polymer ?
#
loop_
_entity_poly.entity_id
_entity_poly.type
_entity_poly.pdbx_seq_one_letter_code
_entity_poly.pdbx_strand_id
1 'polypeptide(L)'
;MDETNIEGKLNELVKEVGGRAEPQYKKLAELTKQAHNNHKQLEKSVNSLQESLDYLRICIKYQLFDLEATRRENKYLRKLLEEKNG
;
A
#
# COMPACT_ATOMS: atom_id res chain seq x y z
N MET A 1 -3.46 -4.02 -16.21
CA MET A 1 -3.78 -4.23 -17.64
C MET A 1 -3.36 -5.61 -18.16
N ASP A 2 -2.52 -6.40 -17.45
CA ASP A 2 -2.10 -7.75 -17.88
C ASP A 2 -3.01 -8.92 -17.40
N GLU A 3 -3.90 -8.69 -16.43
CA GLU A 3 -4.67 -9.76 -15.76
C GLU A 3 -5.70 -10.45 -16.66
N THR A 4 -6.41 -9.70 -17.51
CA THR A 4 -7.37 -10.23 -18.48
C THR A 4 -6.70 -11.10 -19.55
N ASN A 5 -5.41 -10.85 -19.83
CA ASN A 5 -4.63 -11.64 -20.78
C ASN A 5 -4.27 -13.02 -20.20
N ILE A 6 -3.99 -13.09 -18.89
CA ILE A 6 -3.68 -14.33 -18.19
C ILE A 6 -4.93 -15.20 -18.04
N GLU A 7 -6.07 -14.63 -17.63
CA GLU A 7 -7.34 -15.38 -17.59
C GLU A 7 -7.76 -15.88 -18.97
N GLY A 8 -7.59 -15.06 -20.01
CA GLY A 8 -7.89 -15.43 -21.39
C GLY A 8 -7.03 -16.60 -21.86
N LYS A 9 -5.71 -16.50 -21.69
CA LYS A 9 -4.76 -17.56 -22.07
C LYS A 9 -4.93 -18.83 -21.26
N LEU A 10 -5.27 -18.72 -19.98
CA LEU A 10 -5.54 -19.88 -19.14
C LEU A 10 -6.81 -20.60 -19.60
N ASN A 11 -7.87 -19.85 -19.92
CA ASN A 11 -9.11 -20.42 -20.47
C ASN A 11 -8.91 -21.05 -21.85
N GLU A 12 -8.05 -20.47 -22.70
CA GLU A 12 -7.67 -21.08 -23.99
C GLU A 12 -6.88 -22.37 -23.77
N LEU A 13 -5.86 -22.38 -22.90
CA LEU A 13 -5.11 -23.59 -22.56
C LEU A 13 -6.02 -24.68 -21.99
N VAL A 14 -6.98 -24.30 -21.14
CA VAL A 14 -7.96 -25.22 -20.55
C VAL A 14 -8.88 -25.83 -21.61
N LYS A 15 -9.27 -25.05 -22.64
CA LYS A 15 -10.05 -25.56 -23.78
C LYS A 15 -9.26 -26.51 -24.67
N GLU A 16 -7.99 -26.23 -24.95
CA GLU A 16 -7.15 -27.08 -25.79
C GLU A 16 -6.77 -28.41 -25.12
N VAL A 17 -6.72 -28.44 -23.79
CA VAL A 17 -6.25 -29.59 -23.00
C VAL A 17 -7.40 -30.47 -22.44
N GLY A 18 -8.65 -29.99 -22.48
CA GLY A 18 -9.85 -30.61 -21.89
C GLY A 18 -10.29 -31.98 -22.42
N GLY A 19 -9.57 -32.58 -23.37
CA GLY A 19 -9.89 -33.91 -23.90
C GLY A 19 -9.37 -35.12 -23.12
N ARG A 20 -8.49 -34.96 -22.10
CA ARG A 20 -7.67 -36.10 -21.62
C ARG A 20 -7.45 -36.27 -20.11
N ALA A 21 -7.94 -35.38 -19.26
CA ALA A 21 -7.89 -35.57 -17.81
C ALA A 21 -9.05 -34.81 -17.16
N GLU A 22 -9.49 -35.20 -15.97
CA GLU A 22 -10.72 -34.63 -15.38
C GLU A 22 -10.59 -34.34 -13.87
N PRO A 23 -9.90 -35.16 -13.05
CA PRO A 23 -9.74 -34.86 -11.63
C PRO A 23 -8.63 -33.83 -11.34
N GLN A 24 -7.52 -33.89 -12.07
CA GLN A 24 -6.34 -33.06 -11.81
C GLN A 24 -6.55 -31.59 -12.24
N TYR A 25 -7.41 -31.35 -13.23
CA TYR A 25 -7.72 -29.98 -13.69
C TYR A 25 -8.61 -29.19 -12.74
N LYS A 26 -9.58 -29.84 -12.09
CA LYS A 26 -10.39 -29.17 -11.07
C LYS A 26 -9.51 -28.63 -9.94
N LYS A 27 -8.54 -29.44 -9.48
CA LYS A 27 -7.57 -29.04 -8.47
C LYS A 27 -6.67 -27.89 -8.94
N LEU A 28 -6.21 -27.92 -10.19
CA LEU A 28 -5.37 -26.85 -10.74
C LEU A 28 -6.15 -25.53 -10.92
N ALA A 29 -7.39 -25.61 -11.38
CA ALA A 29 -8.28 -24.45 -11.51
C ALA A 29 -8.59 -23.82 -10.13
N GLU A 30 -8.85 -24.65 -9.12
CA GLU A 30 -9.04 -24.21 -7.73
C GLU A 30 -7.79 -23.53 -7.17
N LEU A 31 -6.60 -24.12 -7.35
CA LEU A 31 -5.33 -23.54 -6.91
C LEU A 31 -5.04 -22.21 -7.60
N THR A 32 -5.32 -22.10 -8.90
CA THR A 32 -5.12 -20.86 -9.65
C THR A 32 -6.07 -19.76 -9.17
N LYS A 33 -7.33 -20.11 -8.92
CA LYS A 33 -8.32 -19.20 -8.34
C LYS A 33 -7.91 -18.74 -6.93
N GLN A 34 -7.38 -19.65 -6.11
CA GLN A 34 -6.88 -19.32 -4.78
C GLN A 34 -5.66 -18.41 -4.84
N ALA A 35 -4.70 -18.69 -5.72
CA ALA A 35 -3.52 -17.85 -5.93
C ALA A 35 -3.92 -16.44 -6.39
N HIS A 36 -4.87 -16.33 -7.32
CA HIS A 36 -5.40 -15.04 -7.78
C HIS A 36 -6.09 -14.26 -6.65
N ASN A 37 -6.94 -14.92 -5.86
CA ASN A 37 -7.58 -14.28 -4.71
C ASN A 37 -6.56 -13.79 -3.67
N ASN A 38 -5.53 -14.60 -3.38
CA ASN A 38 -4.46 -14.22 -2.45
C ASN A 38 -3.66 -13.02 -2.99
N HIS A 39 -3.36 -13.01 -4.29
CA HIS A 39 -2.66 -11.89 -4.92
C HIS A 39 -3.47 -10.59 -4.81
N LYS A 40 -4.77 -10.65 -5.13
CA LYS A 40 -5.68 -9.52 -5.02
C LYS A 40 -5.81 -9.00 -3.58
N GLN A 41 -5.85 -9.90 -2.59
CA GLN A 41 -5.83 -9.50 -1.18
C GLN A 41 -4.51 -8.82 -0.80
N LEU A 42 -3.38 -9.37 -1.25
CA LEU A 42 -2.07 -8.79 -1.00
C LEU A 42 -1.94 -7.39 -1.62
N GLU A 43 -2.37 -7.22 -2.86
CA GLU A 43 -2.39 -5.92 -3.54
C GLU A 43 -3.21 -4.89 -2.76
N LYS A 44 -4.41 -5.28 -2.32
CA LYS A 44 -5.26 -4.43 -1.48
C LYS A 44 -4.58 -4.04 -0.16
N SER A 45 -3.92 -4.99 0.50
CA SER A 45 -3.18 -4.73 1.75
C SER A 45 -2.00 -3.79 1.53
N VAL A 46 -1.25 -3.97 0.43
CA VAL A 46 -0.12 -3.09 0.08
C VAL A 46 -0.61 -1.67 -0.20
N ASN A 47 -1.69 -1.51 -0.97
CA ASN A 47 -2.26 -0.19 -1.26
C ASN A 47 -2.73 0.51 0.02
N SER A 48 -3.43 -0.21 0.91
CA SER A 48 -3.86 0.35 2.21
C SER A 48 -2.68 0.74 3.10
N LEU A 49 -1.60 -0.03 3.07
CA LEU A 49 -0.37 0.31 3.79
C LEU A 49 0.29 1.58 3.21
N GLN A 50 0.33 1.71 1.89
CA GLN A 50 0.86 2.90 1.22
C GLN A 50 0.06 4.16 1.61
N GLU A 51 -1.26 4.10 1.57
CA GLU A 51 -2.14 5.20 2.00
C GLU A 51 -1.88 5.58 3.47
N SER A 52 -1.71 4.59 4.34
CA SER A 52 -1.42 4.81 5.76
C SER A 52 -0.04 5.47 5.98
N LEU A 53 0.97 5.06 5.20
CA LEU A 53 2.31 5.66 5.25
C LEU A 53 2.32 7.09 4.70
N ASP A 54 1.58 7.37 3.64
CA ASP A 54 1.46 8.72 3.10
C ASP A 54 0.72 9.65 4.06
N TYR A 55 -0.33 9.16 4.73
CA TYR A 55 -0.98 9.89 5.80
C TYR A 55 -0.01 10.19 6.95
N LEU A 56 0.71 9.17 7.44
CA LEU A 56 1.70 9.34 8.50
C LEU A 56 2.80 10.34 8.11
N ARG A 57 3.25 10.31 6.86
CA ARG A 57 4.22 11.27 6.32
C ARG A 57 3.71 12.71 6.43
N ILE A 58 2.42 12.94 6.13
CA ILE A 58 1.81 14.27 6.28
C ILE A 58 1.76 14.69 7.75
N CYS A 59 1.34 13.79 8.65
CA CYS A 59 1.31 14.07 10.09
C CYS A 59 2.68 14.49 10.61
N ILE A 60 3.74 13.77 10.24
CA ILE A 60 5.11 14.10 10.64
C ILE A 60 5.52 15.48 10.13
N LYS A 61 5.18 15.84 8.89
CA LYS A 61 5.49 17.17 8.33
C LYS A 61 4.84 18.29 9.16
N TYR A 62 3.58 18.13 9.55
CA TYR A 62 2.88 19.13 10.37
C TYR A 62 3.45 19.20 11.79
N GLN A 63 3.71 18.05 12.42
CA GLN A 63 4.31 18.03 13.76
C GLN A 63 5.69 18.70 13.79
N LEU A 64 6.52 18.46 12.77
CA LEU A 64 7.83 19.11 12.67
C LEU A 64 7.69 20.61 12.45
N PHE A 65 6.73 21.04 11.61
CA PHE A 65 6.46 22.45 11.37
C PHE A 65 6.02 23.17 12.65
N ASP A 66 5.09 22.60 13.40
CA ASP A 66 4.58 23.17 14.65
C ASP A 66 5.69 23.22 15.73
N LEU A 67 6.52 22.18 15.80
CA LEU A 67 7.67 22.15 16.70
C LEU A 67 8.65 23.29 16.37
N GLU A 68 8.95 23.51 15.09
CA GLU A 68 9.88 24.56 14.70
C GLU A 68 9.29 25.97 14.88
N ALA A 69 7.98 26.14 14.69
CA ALA A 69 7.28 27.37 15.03
C ALA A 69 7.41 27.69 16.54
N THR A 70 7.09 26.71 17.39
CA THR A 70 7.17 26.88 18.86
C THR A 70 8.61 27.08 19.35
N ARG A 71 9.61 26.43 18.75
CA ARG A 71 11.04 26.67 19.05
C ARG A 71 11.47 28.09 18.72
N ARG A 72 11.10 28.59 17.53
CA ARG A 72 11.44 29.96 17.11
C ARG A 72 10.80 31.01 18.02
N GLU A 73 9.52 30.81 18.37
CA GLU A 73 8.82 31.71 19.27
C GLU A 73 9.42 31.70 20.68
N ASN A 74 9.74 30.52 21.23
CA ASN A 74 10.39 30.43 22.54
C ASN A 74 11.73 31.18 22.56
N LYS A 75 12.54 31.04 21.50
CA LYS A 75 13.81 31.76 21.36
C LYS A 75 13.61 33.27 21.32
N TYR A 76 12.62 33.75 20.56
CA TYR A 76 12.28 35.16 20.49
C TYR A 76 11.86 35.72 21.86
N LEU A 77 10.96 35.02 22.56
CA LEU A 77 10.48 35.43 23.88
C LEU A 77 11.61 35.48 24.92
N ARG A 78 12.53 34.50 24.90
CA ARG A 78 13.71 34.50 25.77
C ARG A 78 14.60 35.73 25.55
N LYS A 79 14.87 36.07 24.29
CA LYS A 79 15.66 37.26 23.93
C LYS A 79 15.02 38.54 24.47
N LEU A 80 13.70 38.67 24.34
CA LEU A 80 12.96 39.82 24.85
C LEU A 80 13.05 39.94 26.39
N LEU A 81 13.05 38.82 27.10
CA LEU A 81 13.21 38.80 28.56
C LEU A 81 14.63 39.16 28.99
N GLU A 82 15.64 38.68 28.27
CA GLU A 82 17.05 39.03 28.51
C GLU A 82 17.28 40.53 28.31
N GLU A 83 16.75 41.10 27.22
CA GLU A 83 16.82 42.54 26.94
C GLU A 83 16.08 43.42 27.96
N LYS A 84 15.03 42.89 28.60
CA LYS A 84 14.27 43.62 29.63
C LYS A 84 14.92 43.57 31.03
N ASN A 85 15.70 42.53 31.31
CA ASN A 85 16.31 42.28 32.62
C ASN A 85 17.79 42.68 32.70
N GLY A 86 18.43 43.03 31.58
CA GLY A 86 19.77 43.63 31.52
C GLY A 86 19.72 45.14 31.44
#